data_AF-A0A847YR13-F1
#
_entry.id   AF-A0A847YR13-F1
#
_cell.length_a   1.000
_cell.length_b   1.000
_cell.length_c   1.000
_cell.angle_alpha   90.00
_cell.angle_beta   90.00
_cell.angle_gamma   90.00
#
_symmetry.space_group_name_H-M   'P 1'
#
loop_
_entity.id
_entity.type
_entity.pdbx_description
1 polymer ?
#
loop_
_entity_poly.entity_id
_entity_poly.type
_entity_poly.pdbx_seq_one_letter_code
_entity_poly.pdbx_strand_id
1 'polypeptide(L)'
;MGKAPNIPVTGHAIRNINEVYSNQLTKGQRIADYVAKTVGSWPFIILQTGIIFLWMGFNVYLVYMRATNPGYFDAWDPYPFILLNLVLSFQAAYTGPVVMMSQNRQAEKDRLMAEHDYHVNIKAEHEIKEIIKSLRVQEEALTQILNRLDAGGKNT
;
A
#
# COMPACT_ATOMS: atom_id res chain seq x y z
N MET A 1 44.68 -1.53 22.51
CA MET A 1 43.30 -1.22 22.08
C MET A 1 42.71 -2.44 21.40
N GLY A 2 41.93 -3.24 22.15
CA GLY A 2 41.30 -4.45 21.64
C GLY A 2 40.14 -4.10 20.71
N LYS A 3 40.20 -4.57 19.47
CA LYS A 3 39.14 -4.40 18.47
C LYS A 3 37.91 -5.17 18.96
N ALA A 4 36.78 -4.47 19.10
CA ALA A 4 35.52 -5.08 19.52
C ALA A 4 35.16 -6.27 18.61
N PRO A 5 34.68 -7.40 19.17
CA PRO A 5 34.30 -8.56 18.38
C PRO A 5 33.15 -8.19 17.44
N ASN A 6 33.34 -8.46 16.15
CA ASN A 6 32.34 -8.23 15.12
C ASN A 6 31.22 -9.26 15.28
N ILE A 7 30.17 -8.89 16.01
CA ILE A 7 28.98 -9.73 16.17
C ILE A 7 28.32 -9.80 14.79
N PRO A 8 28.22 -10.98 14.16
CA PRO A 8 27.49 -11.09 12.91
C PRO A 8 26.04 -10.77 13.21
N VAL A 9 25.59 -9.58 12.81
CA VAL A 9 24.16 -9.27 12.73
C VAL A 9 23.65 -10.19 11.63
N THR A 10 23.15 -11.36 12.01
CA THR A 10 22.43 -12.25 11.09
C THR A 10 21.20 -11.49 10.66
N GLY A 11 21.34 -10.71 9.59
CA GLY A 11 20.24 -10.10 8.87
C GLY A 11 19.40 -11.25 8.36
N HIS A 12 18.39 -11.63 9.16
CA HIS A 12 17.30 -12.43 8.67
C HIS A 12 16.80 -11.73 7.42
N ALA A 13 16.99 -12.37 6.27
CA ALA A 13 16.49 -11.88 5.00
C ALA A 13 15.02 -11.53 5.25
N ILE A 14 14.71 -10.23 5.27
CA ILE A 14 13.34 -9.75 5.30
C ILE A 14 12.80 -10.24 3.97
N ARG A 15 12.20 -11.44 3.97
CA ARG A 15 11.61 -12.03 2.79
C ARG A 15 10.60 -10.99 2.33
N ASN A 16 10.88 -10.34 1.22
CA ASN A 16 10.06 -9.23 0.78
C ASN A 16 8.70 -9.83 0.37
N ILE A 17 7.74 -9.79 1.28
CA ILE A 17 6.40 -10.37 1.09
C ILE A 17 5.77 -9.81 -0.20
N ASN A 18 6.17 -8.59 -0.61
CA ASN A 18 5.78 -8.00 -1.89
C ASN A 18 6.24 -8.81 -3.11
N GLU A 19 7.41 -9.45 -3.09
CA GLU A 19 7.94 -10.18 -4.24
C GLU A 19 7.13 -11.46 -4.51
N VAL A 20 6.76 -12.19 -3.45
CA VAL A 20 5.93 -13.40 -3.55
C VAL A 20 4.53 -13.06 -4.08
N TYR A 21 3.98 -11.91 -3.66
CA TYR A 21 2.69 -11.40 -4.15
C TYR A 21 2.76 -10.90 -5.60
N SER A 22 3.87 -10.27 -6.00
CA SER A 22 4.02 -9.69 -7.34
C SER A 22 4.07 -10.74 -8.45
N ASN A 23 4.56 -11.94 -8.13
CA ASN A 23 4.78 -13.03 -9.09
C ASN A 23 3.51 -13.85 -9.39
N GLN A 24 2.43 -13.66 -8.63
CA GLN A 24 1.14 -14.35 -8.83
C GLN A 24 0.08 -13.48 -9.52
N LEU A 25 0.38 -12.21 -9.81
CA LEU A 25 -0.57 -11.29 -10.44
C LEU A 25 -0.79 -11.66 -11.91
N THR A 26 -2.01 -12.05 -12.22
CA THR A 26 -2.47 -12.18 -13.61
C THR A 26 -2.45 -10.82 -14.32
N LYS A 27 -2.36 -10.82 -15.66
CA LYS A 27 -2.35 -9.58 -16.46
C LYS A 27 -3.57 -8.69 -16.19
N GLY A 28 -4.75 -9.30 -16.00
CA GLY A 28 -5.98 -8.59 -15.66
C GLY A 28 -5.93 -7.88 -14.29
N GLN A 29 -5.34 -8.53 -13.29
CA GLN A 29 -5.16 -7.92 -11.96
C GLN A 29 -4.20 -6.73 -12.01
N ARG A 30 -3.11 -6.82 -12.79
CA ARG A 30 -2.19 -5.67 -12.99
C ARG A 30 -2.89 -4.46 -13.61
N ILE A 31 -3.77 -4.70 -14.59
CA ILE A 31 -4.54 -3.63 -15.24
C ILE A 31 -5.55 -3.03 -14.25
N ALA A 32 -6.28 -3.86 -13.51
CA ALA A 32 -7.24 -3.38 -12.49
C ALA A 32 -6.56 -2.52 -11.42
N ASP A 33 -5.36 -2.90 -10.99
CA ASP A 33 -4.58 -2.14 -10.00
C ASP A 33 -4.10 -0.80 -10.52
N TYR A 34 -3.67 -0.77 -11.79
CA TYR A 34 -3.29 0.45 -12.45
C TYR A 34 -4.49 1.39 -12.58
N VAL A 35 -5.62 0.88 -13.09
CA VAL A 35 -6.87 1.63 -13.23
C VAL A 35 -7.34 2.18 -11.89
N ALA A 36 -7.35 1.36 -10.83
CA ALA A 36 -7.77 1.81 -9.50
C ALA A 36 -6.85 2.93 -8.94
N LYS A 37 -5.54 2.83 -9.16
CA LYS A 37 -4.58 3.90 -8.78
C LYS A 37 -4.78 5.18 -9.58
N THR A 38 -5.05 5.05 -10.88
CA THR A 38 -5.26 6.21 -11.77
C THR A 38 -6.57 6.92 -11.47
N VAL A 39 -7.67 6.18 -11.30
CA VAL A 39 -9.00 6.73 -11.02
C VAL A 39 -9.07 7.47 -9.67
N GLY A 40 -8.29 7.04 -8.68
CA GLY A 40 -8.21 7.70 -7.37
C GLY A 40 -7.30 8.93 -7.31
N SER A 41 -6.71 9.37 -8.42
CA SER A 41 -5.73 10.46 -8.44
C SER A 41 -6.35 11.82 -8.79
N TRP A 42 -5.90 12.88 -8.11
CA TRP A 42 -6.24 14.28 -8.42
C TRP A 42 -6.04 14.69 -9.89
N PRO A 43 -4.92 14.34 -10.56
CA PRO A 43 -4.75 14.68 -11.98
C PRO A 43 -5.76 13.99 -12.91
N PHE A 44 -6.23 12.78 -12.57
CA PHE A 44 -7.26 12.09 -13.35
C PHE A 44 -8.59 12.85 -13.31
N ILE A 45 -8.99 13.34 -12.13
CA ILE A 45 -10.21 14.13 -11.97
C ILE A 45 -10.15 15.39 -12.83
N ILE A 46 -9.02 16.12 -12.78
CA ILE A 46 -8.83 17.36 -13.57
C ILE A 46 -8.90 17.06 -15.07
N LEU A 47 -8.22 16.01 -15.54
CA LEU A 47 -8.24 15.59 -16.94
C LEU A 47 -9.65 15.20 -17.40
N GLN A 48 -10.35 14.36 -16.62
CA GLN A 48 -11.71 13.90 -16.91
C GLN A 48 -12.68 15.09 -17.00
N THR A 49 -12.61 16.00 -16.03
CA THR A 49 -13.42 17.23 -16.03
C THR A 49 -13.12 18.09 -17.27
N GLY A 50 -11.84 18.27 -17.62
CA GLY A 50 -11.43 18.99 -18.83
C GLY A 50 -11.98 18.37 -20.12
N ILE A 51 -11.95 17.04 -20.25
CA ILE A 51 -12.52 16.32 -21.40
C ILE A 51 -14.03 16.55 -21.49
N ILE A 52 -14.75 16.47 -20.37
CA ILE A 52 -16.20 16.72 -20.33
C ILE A 52 -16.52 18.15 -20.76
N PHE A 53 -15.79 19.14 -20.25
CA PHE A 53 -15.98 20.55 -20.63
C PHE A 53 -15.65 20.77 -22.11
N LEU A 54 -14.60 20.15 -22.63
CA LEU A 54 -14.23 20.23 -24.04
C LEU A 54 -15.32 19.61 -24.93
N TRP A 55 -15.84 18.44 -24.56
CA TRP A 55 -16.92 17.77 -25.29
C TRP A 55 -18.21 18.59 -25.30
N MET A 56 -18.59 19.14 -24.14
CA MET A 56 -19.74 20.02 -24.01
C MET A 56 -19.56 21.28 -24.86
N GLY A 57 -18.40 21.93 -24.77
CA GLY A 57 -18.07 23.12 -25.55
C GLY A 57 -18.10 22.86 -27.06
N PHE A 58 -17.55 21.72 -27.50
CA PHE A 58 -17.58 21.30 -28.91
C PHE A 58 -19.01 21.09 -29.42
N ASN A 59 -19.87 20.40 -28.65
CA ASN A 59 -21.26 20.18 -29.06
C ASN A 59 -22.09 21.48 -29.05
N VAL A 60 -21.89 22.36 -28.08
CA VAL A 60 -22.53 23.70 -28.06
C VAL A 60 -22.08 24.54 -29.25
N TYR A 61 -20.78 24.51 -29.58
CA TYR A 61 -20.24 25.20 -30.75
C TYR A 61 -20.87 24.68 -32.06
N LEU A 62 -21.01 23.35 -32.22
CA LEU A 62 -21.67 22.75 -33.37
C LEU A 62 -23.15 23.16 -33.49
N VAL A 63 -23.87 23.25 -32.37
CA VAL A 63 -25.26 23.75 -32.35
C VAL A 63 -25.34 25.21 -32.78
N TYR A 64 -24.43 26.07 -32.29
CA TYR A 64 -24.34 27.47 -32.69
C TYR A 64 -23.98 27.64 -34.18
N MET A 65 -23.06 26.83 -34.68
CA MET A 65 -22.69 26.81 -36.11
C MET A 65 -23.83 26.34 -37.00
N ARG A 66 -24.58 25.32 -36.57
CA ARG A 66 -25.81 24.87 -37.25
C ARG A 66 -26.85 25.99 -37.34
N ALA A 67 -27.05 26.76 -36.28
CA ALA A 67 -27.99 27.88 -36.28
C ALA A 67 -27.57 29.00 -37.25
N THR A 68 -26.26 29.16 -37.48
CA THR A 68 -25.70 30.19 -38.36
C THR A 68 -25.63 29.73 -39.83
N ASN A 69 -25.42 28.44 -40.09
CA ASN A 69 -25.31 27.86 -41.43
C ASN A 69 -26.12 26.54 -41.53
N PRO A 70 -27.43 26.62 -41.79
CA PRO A 70 -28.27 25.42 -41.93
C PRO A 70 -27.87 24.64 -43.20
N GLY A 71 -27.18 23.50 -43.03
CA GLY A 71 -26.81 22.59 -44.12
C GLY A 71 -25.41 21.97 -44.05
N TYR A 72 -24.50 22.51 -43.23
CA TYR A 72 -23.10 22.03 -43.15
C TYR A 72 -22.77 21.23 -41.89
N PHE A 73 -23.49 21.44 -40.79
CA PHE A 73 -23.18 20.83 -39.49
C PHE A 73 -24.43 20.22 -38.84
N ASP A 74 -24.41 18.90 -38.64
CA ASP A 74 -25.33 18.20 -37.73
C ASP A 74 -24.73 18.19 -36.33
N ALA A 75 -25.54 18.56 -35.34
CA ALA A 75 -25.14 18.46 -33.94
C ALA A 75 -25.08 16.98 -33.55
N TRP A 76 -23.91 16.53 -33.13
CA TRP A 76 -23.65 15.11 -32.87
C TRP A 76 -24.25 14.63 -31.54
N ASP A 77 -24.29 15.50 -30.52
CA ASP A 77 -24.95 15.26 -29.22
C ASP A 77 -25.62 16.57 -28.71
N PRO A 78 -26.83 16.91 -29.18
CA PRO A 78 -27.58 18.08 -28.72
C PRO A 78 -27.99 17.94 -27.25
N TYR A 79 -28.23 19.08 -26.57
CA TYR A 79 -28.82 19.09 -25.23
C TYR A 79 -30.10 18.24 -25.22
N PRO A 80 -30.24 17.20 -24.36
CA PRO A 80 -29.61 17.03 -23.03
C PRO A 80 -28.34 16.13 -22.95
N PHE A 81 -27.55 15.97 -24.03
CA PHE A 81 -26.28 15.19 -24.07
C PHE A 81 -26.46 13.70 -23.73
N ILE A 82 -27.27 12.98 -24.53
CA ILE A 82 -27.61 11.57 -24.27
C ILE A 82 -26.40 10.64 -24.37
N LEU A 83 -25.48 10.91 -25.31
CA LEU A 83 -24.30 10.07 -25.52
C LEU A 83 -23.31 10.25 -24.38
N LEU A 84 -23.07 11.49 -23.97
CA LEU A 84 -22.22 11.77 -22.81
C LEU A 84 -22.77 11.09 -21.54
N ASN A 85 -24.08 11.17 -21.31
CA ASN A 85 -24.71 10.52 -20.17
C ASN A 85 -24.56 8.98 -20.20
N LEU A 86 -24.76 8.36 -21.37
CA LEU A 86 -24.59 6.93 -21.55
C LEU A 86 -23.16 6.47 -21.22
N VAL A 87 -22.16 7.19 -21.76
CA VAL A 87 -20.74 6.87 -21.54
C VAL A 87 -20.37 7.04 -20.07
N LEU A 88 -20.79 8.13 -19.43
CA LEU A 88 -20.52 8.36 -18.00
C LEU A 88 -21.20 7.31 -17.10
N SER A 89 -22.43 6.92 -17.43
CA SER A 89 -23.15 5.87 -16.71
C SER A 89 -22.43 4.52 -16.83
N PHE A 90 -21.99 4.16 -18.04
CA PHE A 90 -21.19 2.95 -18.26
C PHE A 90 -19.86 3.02 -17.51
N GLN A 91 -19.15 4.14 -17.58
CA GLN A 91 -17.89 4.37 -16.86
C GLN A 91 -18.07 4.14 -15.35
N ALA A 92 -19.10 4.73 -14.74
CA ALA A 92 -19.38 4.58 -13.32
C ALA A 92 -19.70 3.12 -12.95
N ALA A 93 -20.51 2.43 -13.77
CA ALA A 93 -20.87 1.03 -13.56
C ALA A 93 -19.65 0.08 -13.52
N TYR A 94 -18.64 0.32 -14.35
CA TYR A 94 -17.40 -0.47 -14.37
C TYR A 94 -16.37 -0.03 -13.32
N THR A 95 -16.38 1.24 -12.92
CA THR A 95 -15.44 1.76 -11.94
C THR A 95 -15.62 1.10 -10.57
N GLY A 96 -16.86 0.95 -10.11
CA GLY A 96 -17.17 0.36 -8.80
C GLY A 96 -16.55 -1.03 -8.58
N PRO A 97 -16.82 -2.02 -9.47
CA PRO A 97 -16.24 -3.36 -9.37
C PRO A 97 -14.71 -3.39 -9.47
N VAL A 98 -14.12 -2.60 -10.38
CA VAL A 98 -12.65 -2.55 -10.53
C VAL A 98 -11.98 -2.01 -9.28
N VAL A 99 -12.54 -0.94 -8.71
CA VAL A 99 -12.08 -0.38 -7.43
C VAL A 99 -12.25 -1.40 -6.31
N MET A 100 -13.40 -2.08 -6.22
CA MET A 100 -13.67 -3.09 -5.20
C MET A 100 -12.72 -4.29 -5.31
N MET A 101 -12.37 -4.73 -6.52
CA MET A 101 -11.38 -5.80 -6.74
C MET A 101 -9.98 -5.39 -6.27
N SER A 102 -9.57 -4.15 -6.57
CA SER A 102 -8.28 -3.61 -6.10
C SER A 102 -8.25 -3.44 -4.58
N GLN A 103 -9.36 -3.00 -3.98
CA GLN A 103 -9.52 -2.88 -2.54
C GLN A 103 -9.47 -4.24 -1.83
N ASN A 104 -10.23 -5.23 -2.31
CA ASN A 104 -10.24 -6.58 -1.73
C ASN A 104 -8.82 -7.20 -1.76
N ARG A 105 -8.07 -6.95 -2.83
CA ARG A 105 -6.68 -7.41 -2.95
C ARG A 105 -5.72 -6.69 -2.00
N GLN A 106 -5.87 -5.38 -1.84
CA GLN A 106 -5.08 -4.62 -0.86
C GLN A 106 -5.38 -5.10 0.58
N ALA A 107 -6.65 -5.30 0.91
CA ALA A 107 -7.06 -5.82 2.22
C ALA A 107 -6.47 -7.21 2.52
N GLU A 108 -6.44 -8.11 1.53
CA GLU A 108 -5.81 -9.43 1.68
C GLU A 108 -4.32 -9.32 1.95
N LYS A 109 -3.63 -8.42 1.24
CA LYS A 109 -2.20 -8.15 1.44
C LYS A 109 -1.94 -7.58 2.84
N ASP A 110 -2.75 -6.63 3.27
CA ASP A 110 -2.62 -5.98 4.58
C ASP A 110 -2.87 -6.99 5.70
N ARG A 111 -3.84 -7.90 5.53
CA ARG A 111 -4.09 -9.00 6.47
C ARG A 111 -2.87 -9.89 6.67
N LEU A 112 -2.22 -10.28 5.58
CA LEU A 112 -1.07 -11.18 5.64
C LEU A 112 0.19 -10.49 6.17
N MET A 113 0.36 -9.20 5.87
CA MET A 113 1.39 -8.39 6.52
C MET A 113 1.15 -8.33 8.04
N ALA A 114 -0.09 -8.10 8.47
CA ALA A 114 -0.42 -8.09 9.90
C ALA A 114 -0.19 -9.45 10.58
N GLU A 115 -0.52 -10.56 9.92
CA GLU A 115 -0.26 -11.91 10.43
C GLU A 115 1.25 -12.20 10.55
N HIS A 116 2.02 -11.80 9.54
CA HIS A 116 3.48 -11.91 9.59
C HIS A 116 4.07 -11.07 10.73
N ASP A 117 3.65 -9.81 10.87
CA ASP A 117 4.11 -8.92 11.93
C ASP A 117 3.75 -9.46 13.31
N TYR A 118 2.58 -10.09 13.46
CA TYR A 118 2.20 -10.79 14.68
C TYR A 118 3.17 -11.92 15.02
N HIS A 119 3.53 -12.78 14.06
CA HIS A 119 4.49 -13.86 14.30
C HIS A 119 5.88 -13.35 14.66
N VAL A 120 6.35 -12.29 13.99
CA VAL A 120 7.63 -11.64 14.32
C VAL A 120 7.59 -11.08 15.74
N ASN A 121 6.50 -10.44 16.13
CA ASN A 121 6.35 -9.87 17.47
C ASN A 121 6.36 -10.96 18.56
N ILE A 122 5.66 -12.08 18.37
CA ILE A 122 5.70 -13.22 19.30
C ILE A 122 7.12 -13.79 19.41
N LYS A 123 7.83 -13.92 18.29
CA LYS A 123 9.22 -14.39 18.28
C LYS A 123 10.14 -13.43 19.03
N ALA A 124 9.99 -12.12 18.79
CA ALA A 124 10.75 -11.09 19.50
C ALA A 124 10.48 -11.11 21.00
N GLU A 125 9.22 -11.31 21.42
CA GLU A 125 8.87 -11.46 22.84
C GLU A 125 9.60 -12.66 23.48
N HIS A 126 9.66 -13.78 22.76
CA HIS A 126 10.38 -14.96 23.23
C HIS A 126 11.89 -14.72 23.33
N GLU A 127 12.50 -14.12 22.31
CA GLU A 127 13.93 -13.78 22.31
C GLU A 127 14.26 -12.79 23.46
N ILE A 128 13.41 -11.80 23.71
CA ILE A 128 13.55 -10.87 24.85
C ILE A 128 13.48 -11.61 26.19
N LYS A 129 12.55 -12.56 26.34
CA LYS A 129 12.43 -13.39 27.56
C LYS A 129 13.71 -14.19 27.83
N GLU A 130 14.31 -14.78 26.80
CA GLU A 130 15.57 -15.53 26.92
C GLU A 130 16.75 -14.62 27.29
N ILE A 131 16.80 -13.39 26.74
CA ILE A 131 17.80 -12.39 27.12
C ILE A 131 17.64 -11.99 28.59
N ILE A 132 16.42 -11.70 29.04
CA ILE A 132 16.14 -11.36 30.45
C ILE A 132 16.56 -12.49 31.39
N LYS A 133 16.28 -13.74 31.02
CA LYS A 133 16.69 -14.92 31.79
C LYS A 133 18.22 -15.00 31.89
N SER A 134 18.92 -14.80 30.78
CA SER A 134 20.39 -14.81 30.74
C SER A 134 21.02 -13.67 31.56
N LEU A 135 20.37 -12.50 31.58
CA LEU A 135 20.79 -11.36 32.42
C LEU A 135 20.63 -11.65 33.92
N ARG A 136 19.51 -12.25 34.34
CA ARG A 136 19.30 -12.65 35.74
C ARG A 136 20.34 -13.66 36.22
N VAL A 137 20.68 -14.64 35.38
CA VAL A 137 21.73 -15.62 35.71
C VAL A 137 23.10 -14.93 35.91
N GLN A 138 23.41 -13.91 35.11
CA GLN A 138 24.64 -13.12 35.28
C GLN A 138 24.64 -12.29 36.56
N GLU A 139 23.51 -11.67 36.91
CA GLU A 139 23.35 -10.91 38.16
C GLU A 139 23.55 -11.79 39.39
N GLU A 140 22.97 -13.00 39.39
CA GLU A 140 23.17 -13.99 40.46
C GLU A 140 24.64 -14.41 40.59
N ALA A 141 25.32 -14.66 39.46
CA ALA A 141 26.73 -15.04 39.47
C ALA A 141 27.63 -13.90 40.01
N LEU A 142 27.39 -12.65 39.59
CA LEU A 142 28.11 -11.48 40.11
C LEU A 142 27.88 -11.32 41.61
N THR A 143 26.65 -11.50 42.08
CA THR A 143 26.30 -11.42 43.50
C THR A 143 27.01 -12.49 44.32
N GLN A 144 27.11 -13.73 43.82
CA GLN A 144 27.85 -14.79 44.48
C GLN A 144 29.35 -14.50 44.58
N ILE A 145 29.95 -13.93 43.54
CA ILE A 145 31.37 -13.54 43.54
C ILE A 145 31.60 -12.44 44.59
N LEU A 146 30.76 -11.41 44.63
CA LEU A 146 30.86 -10.33 45.63
C LEU A 146 30.77 -10.87 47.06
N ASN A 147 29.80 -11.75 47.35
CA ASN A 147 29.67 -12.36 48.67
C ASN A 147 30.89 -13.20 49.08
N ARG A 148 31.52 -13.90 48.13
CA ARG A 148 32.75 -14.67 48.40
C ARG A 148 33.95 -13.76 48.68
N LEU A 149 34.07 -12.63 47.98
CA LEU A 149 35.13 -11.65 48.22
C LEU A 149 34.99 -10.99 49.60
N ASP A 150 33.78 -10.59 49.98
CA ASP A 150 33.50 -10.02 51.31
C ASP A 150 33.74 -11.03 52.44
N ALA A 151 33.40 -12.30 52.24
CA ALA A 151 33.68 -13.36 53.21
C ALA A 151 35.18 -13.66 53.35
N GLY A 152 35.95 -13.57 52.25
CA GLY A 152 37.41 -13.72 52.26
C GLY A 152 38.13 -12.56 52.94
N GLY A 153 37.63 -11.33 52.80
CA GLY A 153 38.23 -10.13 53.41
C GLY A 153 38.02 -9.99 54.92
N LYS A 154 37.12 -10.75 55.54
CA LYS A 154 36.89 -10.73 57.00
C LYS A 154 37.79 -11.68 57.80
N ASN A 155 38.58 -12.53 57.13
CA ASN A 155 39.43 -13.54 57.76
C ASN A 155 40.93 -13.17 57.78
N THR A 156 41.25 -11.91 57.52
CA THR A 156 42.59 -11.29 57.64
C THR A 156 42.45 -9.96 58.35
#